data_AF-A0A928MQ85-F1
#
_entry.id   AF-A0A928MQ85-F1
#
_cell.length_a   1.000
_cell.length_b   1.000
_cell.length_c   1.000
_cell.angle_alpha   90.00
_cell.angle_beta   90.00
_cell.angle_gamma   90.00
#
_symmetry.space_group_name_H-M   'P 1'
#
loop_
_entity.id
_entity.type
_entity.pdbx_description
1 polymer ?
#
loop_
_entity_poly.entity_id
_entity_poly.type
_entity_poly.pdbx_seq_one_letter_code
_entity_poly.pdbx_strand_id
1 'polypeptide(L)'
;MIEKKNAMTHLLSLLVLLVEYLLVRYALIGLHGMYQWPVMLLGFGMIVIAISFFLKKRILPIIASVSYLLSFVIGVIFQTDGTDPGGGSTNNLWIIWTVSMIVLVVIGNVIERIYRKRKR
;
A
#
# COMPACT_ATOMS: atom_id res chain seq x y z
N MET A 1 28.32 -2.29 -6.91
CA MET A 1 27.69 -2.59 -5.59
C MET A 1 26.41 -1.78 -5.32
N ILE A 2 26.34 -0.50 -5.69
CA ILE A 2 25.21 0.40 -5.43
C ILE A 2 23.90 0.00 -6.14
N GLU A 3 23.98 -0.53 -7.37
CA GLU A 3 22.80 -0.97 -8.13
C GLU A 3 22.21 -2.30 -7.60
N LYS A 4 23.07 -3.26 -7.24
CA LYS A 4 22.63 -4.51 -6.59
C LYS A 4 21.84 -4.25 -5.30
N LYS A 5 22.30 -3.30 -4.47
CA LYS A 5 21.59 -2.89 -3.26
C LYS A 5 20.22 -2.27 -3.57
N ASN A 6 20.11 -1.47 -4.63
CA ASN A 6 18.83 -0.88 -5.05
C ASN A 6 17.85 -1.95 -5.53
N ALA A 7 18.29 -2.87 -6.38
CA ALA A 7 17.46 -3.98 -6.86
C ALA A 7 16.98 -4.86 -5.71
N MET A 8 17.86 -5.17 -4.75
CA MET A 8 17.50 -5.93 -3.54
C MET A 8 16.39 -5.26 -2.74
N THR A 9 16.46 -3.94 -2.52
CA THR A 9 15.40 -3.20 -1.80
C THR A 9 14.05 -3.31 -2.49
N HIS A 10 13.99 -3.19 -3.82
CA HIS A 10 12.74 -3.31 -4.56
C HIS A 10 12.17 -4.73 -4.50
N LEU A 11 13.04 -5.74 -4.65
CA LEU A 11 12.63 -7.14 -4.58
C LEU A 11 12.11 -7.52 -3.19
N LEU A 12 12.77 -7.06 -2.13
CA LEU A 12 12.29 -7.24 -0.76
C LEU A 12 10.96 -6.52 -0.53
N SER A 13 10.80 -5.29 -1.04
CA SER A 13 9.55 -4.54 -0.92
C SER A 13 8.39 -5.24 -1.64
N LEU A 14 8.64 -5.82 -2.82
CA LEU A 14 7.67 -6.64 -3.54
C LEU A 14 7.30 -7.90 -2.75
N LEU A 15 8.28 -8.60 -2.19
CA LEU A 15 8.03 -9.81 -1.40
C LEU A 15 7.19 -9.49 -0.15
N VAL A 16 7.52 -8.42 0.57
CA VAL A 16 6.74 -7.95 1.72
C VAL A 16 5.32 -7.62 1.30
N LEU A 17 5.13 -6.83 0.22
CA LEU A 17 3.81 -6.48 -0.28
C LEU A 17 2.98 -7.73 -0.67
N LEU A 18 3.61 -8.74 -1.28
CA LEU A 18 2.95 -10.00 -1.62
C LEU A 18 2.53 -10.78 -0.38
N VAL A 19 3.38 -10.87 0.64
CA VAL A 19 3.05 -11.53 1.91
C VAL A 19 1.90 -10.81 2.62
N GLU A 20 1.95 -9.49 2.70
CA GLU A 20 0.88 -8.67 3.28
C GLU A 20 -0.44 -8.86 2.54
N TYR A 21 -0.41 -8.89 1.20
CA TYR A 21 -1.58 -9.18 0.39
C TYR A 21 -2.17 -10.56 0.67
N LEU A 22 -1.34 -11.61 0.75
CA LEU A 22 -1.81 -12.97 1.06
C LEU A 22 -2.47 -13.01 2.45
N LEU A 23 -1.86 -12.34 3.42
CA LEU A 23 -2.38 -12.25 4.77
C LEU A 23 -3.73 -11.52 4.80
N VAL A 24 -3.83 -10.34 4.18
CA VAL A 24 -5.09 -9.59 4.16
C VAL A 24 -6.17 -10.33 3.38
N ARG A 25 -5.85 -10.84 2.18
CA ARG A 25 -6.84 -11.50 1.30
C ARG A 25 -7.39 -12.80 1.86
N TYR A 26 -6.56 -13.62 2.52
CA TYR A 26 -6.97 -14.97 2.94
C TYR A 26 -7.16 -15.09 4.44
N ALA A 27 -6.21 -14.61 5.25
CA ALA A 27 -6.30 -14.74 6.70
C ALA A 27 -7.27 -13.70 7.31
N LEU A 28 -7.38 -12.51 6.72
CA LEU A 28 -8.20 -11.41 7.24
C LEU A 28 -9.47 -11.13 6.43
N ILE A 29 -9.90 -12.05 5.55
CA ILE A 29 -11.08 -11.89 4.70
C ILE A 29 -12.34 -11.55 5.50
N GLY A 30 -12.46 -12.08 6.73
CA GLY A 30 -13.60 -11.81 7.61
C GLY A 30 -13.70 -10.35 8.09
N LEU A 31 -12.62 -9.57 8.03
CA LEU A 31 -12.61 -8.18 8.46
C LEU A 31 -13.10 -7.20 7.39
N HIS A 32 -13.04 -7.60 6.11
CA HIS A 32 -13.35 -6.69 5.00
C HIS A 32 -14.30 -7.27 3.95
N GLY A 33 -14.51 -8.58 3.89
CA GLY A 33 -15.49 -9.26 3.02
C GLY A 33 -15.24 -9.20 1.51
N MET A 34 -14.30 -8.39 1.04
CA MET A 34 -14.08 -8.11 -0.39
C MET A 34 -12.92 -8.90 -1.01
N TYR A 35 -13.16 -9.67 -2.06
CA TYR A 35 -12.07 -10.38 -2.77
C TYR A 35 -11.30 -9.53 -3.78
N GLN A 36 -11.97 -8.58 -4.45
CA GLN A 36 -11.37 -7.79 -5.52
C GLN A 36 -10.51 -6.63 -5.00
N TRP A 37 -10.94 -5.98 -3.91
CA TRP A 37 -10.30 -4.77 -3.40
C TRP A 37 -8.83 -4.97 -2.95
N PRO A 38 -8.49 -6.04 -2.20
CA PRO A 38 -7.10 -6.34 -1.86
C PRO A 38 -6.18 -6.50 -3.08
N VAL A 39 -6.70 -7.03 -4.19
CA VAL A 39 -5.94 -7.23 -5.45
C VAL A 39 -5.67 -5.91 -6.14
N MET A 40 -6.66 -5.01 -6.19
CA MET A 40 -6.47 -3.70 -6.80
C MET A 40 -5.42 -2.87 -6.07
N LEU A 41 -5.42 -2.89 -4.74
CA LEU A 41 -4.41 -2.21 -3.93
C LEU A 41 -3.03 -2.86 -4.03
N LEU A 42 -2.96 -4.19 -4.17
CA LEU A 42 -1.71 -4.89 -4.51
C LEU A 42 -1.17 -4.38 -5.86
N GLY A 43 -2.01 -4.35 -6.89
CA GLY A 43 -1.66 -3.86 -8.22
C GLY A 43 -1.12 -2.43 -8.19
N PHE A 44 -1.81 -1.54 -7.46
CA PHE A 44 -1.35 -0.18 -7.23
C PHE A 44 0.04 -0.13 -6.57
N GLY A 45 0.26 -0.87 -5.48
CA GLY A 45 1.56 -0.96 -4.81
C GLY A 45 2.68 -1.46 -5.72
N MET A 46 2.41 -2.50 -6.52
CA MET A 46 3.37 -3.02 -7.50
C MET A 46 3.74 -1.98 -8.57
N ILE A 47 2.76 -1.23 -9.09
CA ILE A 47 3.01 -0.15 -10.06
C ILE A 47 3.89 0.93 -9.43
N VAL A 48 3.62 1.34 -8.19
CA VAL A 48 4.43 2.34 -7.47
C VAL A 48 5.87 1.85 -7.28
N ILE A 49 6.08 0.58 -6.89
CA ILE A 49 7.41 -0.02 -6.75
C ILE A 49 8.12 -0.12 -8.10
N ALA A 50 7.42 -0.49 -9.17
CA ALA A 50 7.99 -0.55 -10.52
C ALA A 50 8.46 0.84 -10.98
N ILE A 51 7.62 1.87 -10.84
CA ILE A 51 7.98 3.25 -11.15
C ILE A 51 9.17 3.72 -10.28
N SER A 52 9.19 3.36 -8.99
CA SER A 52 10.29 3.74 -8.10
C SER A 52 11.62 3.15 -8.56
N PHE A 53 11.61 1.93 -9.12
CA PHE A 53 12.80 1.28 -9.65
C PHE A 53 13.41 2.06 -10.81
N PHE A 54 12.61 2.43 -11.81
CA PHE A 54 13.08 3.23 -12.96
C PHE A 54 13.58 4.61 -12.54
N LEU A 55 12.97 5.21 -11.52
CA LEU A 55 13.41 6.49 -10.93
C LEU A 55 14.57 6.34 -9.93
N LYS A 56 15.09 5.11 -9.75
CA LYS A 56 16.16 4.73 -8.81
C LYS A 56 15.87 5.08 -7.33
N LYS A 57 14.59 5.25 -6.96
CA LYS A 57 14.12 5.67 -5.63
C LYS A 57 14.26 4.53 -4.63
N ARG A 58 14.77 4.81 -3.43
CA ARG A 58 15.15 3.77 -2.45
C ARG A 58 14.19 3.66 -1.27
N ILE A 59 13.60 4.78 -0.88
CA ILE A 59 12.66 4.89 0.23
C ILE A 59 11.24 4.62 -0.27
N LEU A 60 10.89 5.13 -1.45
CA LEU A 60 9.56 4.94 -2.03
C LEU A 60 9.09 3.48 -2.13
N PRO A 61 9.89 2.49 -2.59
CA PRO A 61 9.41 1.10 -2.64
C PRO A 61 9.09 0.54 -1.25
N ILE A 62 9.86 0.90 -0.23
CA ILE A 62 9.65 0.47 1.16
C ILE A 62 8.36 1.07 1.72
N ILE A 63 8.12 2.36 1.47
CA ILE A 63 6.89 3.01 1.93
C ILE A 63 5.68 2.44 1.19
N ALA A 64 5.79 2.17 -0.12
CA ALA A 64 4.71 1.57 -0.90
C ALA A 64 4.34 0.16 -0.41
N SER A 65 5.32 -0.65 0.02
CA SER A 65 5.01 -1.95 0.61
C SER A 65 4.30 -1.77 1.96
N VAL A 66 4.92 -1.09 2.93
CA VAL A 66 4.38 -0.96 4.30
C VAL A 66 3.03 -0.22 4.33
N SER A 67 2.80 0.70 3.38
CA SER A 67 1.52 1.42 3.29
C SER A 67 0.33 0.49 3.08
N TYR A 68 0.51 -0.67 2.43
CA TYR A 68 -0.61 -1.56 2.15
C TYR A 68 -1.23 -2.08 3.46
N LEU A 69 -0.43 -2.71 4.31
CA LEU A 69 -0.90 -3.20 5.60
C LEU A 69 -1.24 -2.07 6.58
N LEU A 70 -0.44 -1.00 6.64
CA LEU A 70 -0.70 0.12 7.56
C LEU A 70 -2.05 0.79 7.26
N SER A 71 -2.34 1.02 5.98
CA SER A 71 -3.61 1.59 5.55
C SER A 71 -4.79 0.63 5.75
N PHE A 72 -4.57 -0.68 5.68
CA PHE A 72 -5.59 -1.66 6.05
C PHE A 72 -5.94 -1.54 7.53
N VAL A 73 -4.93 -1.48 8.40
CA VAL A 73 -5.13 -1.30 9.86
C VAL A 73 -5.88 0.01 10.15
N ILE A 74 -5.51 1.10 9.49
CA ILE A 74 -6.24 2.37 9.59
C ILE A 74 -7.71 2.18 9.17
N GLY A 75 -7.94 1.50 8.05
CA GLY A 75 -9.29 1.15 7.59
C GLY A 75 -10.08 0.37 8.63
N VAL A 76 -9.51 -0.67 9.22
CA VAL A 76 -10.16 -1.49 10.25
C VAL A 76 -10.49 -0.70 11.51
N ILE A 77 -9.64 0.24 11.93
CA ILE A 77 -9.85 1.06 13.12
C ILE A 77 -10.96 2.10 12.91
N PHE A 78 -11.01 2.73 11.73
CA PHE A 78 -11.90 3.87 11.45
C PHE A 78 -13.13 3.51 10.61
N GLN A 79 -13.32 2.24 10.25
CA GLN A 79 -14.48 1.83 9.48
C GLN A 79 -15.79 2.09 10.23
N THR A 80 -16.83 2.36 9.46
CA THR A 80 -18.21 2.49 9.92
C THR A 80 -19.12 1.78 8.94
N ASP A 81 -20.08 1.04 9.49
CA ASP A 81 -21.15 0.44 8.71
C ASP A 81 -22.24 1.47 8.40
N GLY A 82 -22.94 1.26 7.29
CA GLY A 82 -24.04 2.10 6.83
C GLY A 82 -25.06 1.29 6.04
N THR A 83 -26.07 1.96 5.53
CA THR A 83 -27.08 1.36 4.66
C THR A 83 -27.21 2.16 3.38
N ASP A 84 -27.30 1.47 2.24
CA ASP A 84 -27.62 2.11 0.97
C ASP A 84 -29.14 2.41 0.87
N PRO A 85 -29.58 3.24 -0.09
CA PRO A 85 -31.01 3.54 -0.28
C PRO A 85 -31.90 2.33 -0.59
N GLY A 86 -31.31 1.19 -0.98
CA GLY A 86 -32.00 -0.08 -1.21
C GLY A 86 -32.05 -0.99 0.02
N GLY A 87 -31.53 -0.53 1.17
CA GLY A 87 -31.47 -1.30 2.42
C GLY A 87 -30.29 -2.28 2.50
N GLY A 88 -29.37 -2.24 1.55
CA GLY A 88 -28.15 -3.05 1.58
C GLY A 88 -27.15 -2.54 2.61
N SER A 89 -26.49 -3.46 3.33
CA SER A 89 -25.41 -3.10 4.25
C SER A 89 -24.19 -2.61 3.47
N THR A 90 -23.61 -1.49 3.89
CA THR A 90 -22.40 -0.92 3.32
C THR A 90 -21.34 -0.72 4.40
N ASN A 91 -20.07 -0.71 4.01
CA ASN A 91 -18.96 -0.46 4.92
C ASN A 91 -17.91 0.38 4.16
N ASN A 92 -17.33 1.38 4.83
CA ASN A 92 -16.41 2.35 4.21
C ASN A 92 -14.92 1.97 4.34
N LEU A 93 -14.56 0.81 4.90
CA LEU A 93 -13.19 0.34 5.08
C LEU A 93 -12.39 0.45 3.78
N TRP A 94 -12.96 0.04 2.66
CA TRP A 94 -12.29 0.07 1.36
C TRP A 94 -11.90 1.48 0.93
N ILE A 95 -12.72 2.49 1.25
CA ILE A 95 -12.46 3.90 0.95
C ILE A 95 -11.29 4.37 1.82
N ILE A 96 -11.38 4.14 3.13
CA ILE A 96 -10.36 4.57 4.09
C ILE A 96 -9.02 3.92 3.76
N TRP A 97 -9.02 2.62 3.46
CA TRP A 97 -7.84 1.87 3.07
C TRP A 97 -7.19 2.47 1.81
N THR A 98 -7.99 2.73 0.78
CA THR A 98 -7.49 3.30 -0.48
C THR A 98 -6.91 4.70 -0.30
N VAL A 99 -7.66 5.59 0.35
CA VAL A 99 -7.27 6.99 0.53
C VAL A 99 -6.01 7.09 1.38
N SER A 100 -5.95 6.35 2.49
CA SER A 100 -4.77 6.36 3.36
C SER A 100 -3.53 5.80 2.65
N MET A 101 -3.67 4.77 1.82
CA MET A 101 -2.54 4.19 1.07
C MET A 101 -1.98 5.22 0.08
N ILE A 102 -2.86 5.93 -0.65
CA ILE A 102 -2.46 7.00 -1.56
C ILE A 102 -1.72 8.11 -0.81
N VAL A 103 -2.25 8.56 0.33
CA VAL A 103 -1.63 9.60 1.16
C VAL A 103 -0.23 9.18 1.61
N LEU A 104 -0.06 7.95 2.13
CA LEU A 104 1.24 7.44 2.56
C LEU A 104 2.25 7.35 1.40
N VAL A 105 1.83 6.91 0.22
CA VAL A 105 2.68 6.87 -0.97
C VAL A 105 3.13 8.28 -1.39
N VAL A 106 2.22 9.26 -1.35
CA VAL A 106 2.54 10.68 -1.63
C VAL A 106 3.56 11.21 -0.62
N ILE A 107 3.34 10.98 0.68
CA ILE A 107 4.28 11.33 1.74
C ILE A 107 5.66 10.69 1.48
N GLY A 108 5.68 9.40 1.14
CA GLY A 108 6.92 8.70 0.83
C GLY A 108 7.68 9.28 -0.37
N ASN A 109 6.96 9.76 -1.38
CA ASN A 109 7.55 10.47 -2.51
C ASN A 109 8.20 11.78 -2.07
N VAL A 110 7.55 12.53 -1.17
CA VAL A 110 8.09 13.78 -0.62
C VAL A 110 9.34 13.52 0.21
N ILE A 111 9.31 12.51 1.11
CA ILE A 111 10.46 12.10 1.92
C ILE A 111 11.65 11.74 1.03
N GLU A 112 11.43 10.93 -0.01
CA GLU A 112 12.47 10.57 -0.98
C GLU A 112 13.11 11.81 -1.63
N ARG A 113 12.30 12.80 -2.03
CA ARG A 113 12.80 14.03 -2.64
C ARG A 113 13.67 14.83 -1.66
N ILE A 114 13.24 14.96 -0.40
CA ILE A 114 13.99 15.67 0.64
C ILE A 114 15.32 14.95 0.91
N TYR A 115 15.29 13.63 1.07
CA TYR A 115 16.49 12.82 1.34
C TYR A 115 17.52 12.94 0.20
N ARG A 116 17.08 12.90 -1.06
CA ARG A 116 17.96 13.06 -2.22
C ARG A 116 18.57 14.46 -2.31
N LYS A 117 17.81 15.51 -1.99
CA LYS A 117 18.33 16.88 -1.96
C LYS A 117 19.43 17.05 -0.91
N ARG A 118 19.29 16.45 0.28
CA ARG A 118 20.30 16.51 1.35
C ARG A 118 21.59 15.74 1.05
N LYS A 119 21.55 14.80 0.10
CA LYS A 119 22.68 13.94 -0.27
C LYS A 119 23.47 14.45 -1.47
N ARG A 120 22.91 15.41 -2.23
CA ARG A 120 23.63 16.17 -3.25
C ARG A 120 24.33 17.35 -2.60
#